data_AF-W0UC15-F1
#
_entry.id   AF-W0UC15-F1
#
_cell.length_a   1.000
_cell.length_b   1.000
_cell.length_c   1.000
_cell.angle_alpha   90.00
_cell.angle_beta   90.00
_cell.angle_gamma   90.00
#
_symmetry.space_group_name_H-M   'P 1'
#
loop_
_entity.id
_entity.type
_entity.pdbx_description
1 polymer ?
#
loop_
_entity_poly.entity_id
_entity_poly.type
_entity_poly.pdbx_seq_one_letter_code
_entity_poly.pdbx_strand_id
1 'polypeptide(L)'
;ETFWGFLPRSVIGSFKSAWHLEAQRLQRCGKPVWHWSNENLQAWAMTVVLFGALTLWLGPVILPFLLVQAVIGFSLLEVVNYLEHYGLVRQKDASGRYERCQPAHSWNSNHIVTNVVLYHL
;
A
#
# COMPACT_ATOMS: atom_id res chain seq x y z
N GLU A 1 16.70 -6.26 8.20
CA GLU A 1 16.00 -5.38 9.18
C GLU A 1 14.89 -6.20 9.80
N THR A 2 14.52 -6.00 11.08
CA THR A 2 13.35 -6.69 11.64
C THR A 2 12.07 -6.02 11.13
N PHE A 3 11.02 -6.81 10.90
CA PHE A 3 9.72 -6.33 10.40
C PHE A 3 9.17 -5.14 11.22
N TRP A 4 9.38 -5.16 12.54
CA TRP A 4 8.96 -4.10 13.47
C TRP A 4 9.71 -2.77 13.31
N GLY A 5 10.92 -2.77 12.76
CA GLY A 5 11.65 -1.55 12.40
C GLY A 5 11.24 -1.01 11.02
N PHE A 6 10.95 -1.92 10.09
CA PHE A 6 10.50 -1.59 8.74
C PHE A 6 9.08 -0.98 8.72
N LEU A 7 8.14 -1.56 9.48
CA LEU A 7 6.73 -1.19 9.47
C LEU A 7 6.49 0.31 9.74
N PRO A 8 6.94 0.91 10.86
CA PRO A 8 6.69 2.33 11.11
C PRO A 8 7.37 3.24 10.09
N ARG A 9 8.56 2.87 9.59
CA ARG A 9 9.29 3.63 8.58
C ARG A 9 8.54 3.62 7.24
N SER A 10 8.02 2.47 6.85
CA SER A 10 7.28 2.30 5.61
C SER A 10 5.91 2.98 5.68
N VAL A 11 5.17 2.88 6.78
CA VAL A 11 3.89 3.59 6.97
C VAL A 11 4.08 5.09 6.81
N ILE A 12 5.03 5.67 7.56
CA ILE A 12 5.27 7.12 7.56
C ILE A 12 5.86 7.57 6.22
N GLY A 13 6.76 6.77 5.65
CA GLY A 13 7.36 7.02 4.33
C GLY A 13 6.32 7.02 3.22
N SER A 14 5.45 6.01 3.20
CA SER A 14 4.37 5.87 2.23
C SER A 14 3.36 7.01 2.33
N PHE A 15 2.98 7.40 3.54
CA PHE A 15 2.10 8.55 3.76
C PHE A 15 2.72 9.86 3.23
N LYS A 16 3.97 10.15 3.60
CA LYS A 16 4.67 11.36 3.15
C LYS A 16 4.89 11.36 1.64
N SER A 17 5.25 10.21 1.07
CA SER A 17 5.44 10.05 -0.37
C SER A 17 4.14 10.26 -1.13
N ALA A 18 3.05 9.60 -0.71
CA ALA A 18 1.73 9.77 -1.31
C ALA A 18 1.24 11.21 -1.27
N TRP A 19 1.44 11.91 -0.14
CA TRP A 19 1.10 13.33 -0.04
C TRP A 19 1.96 14.21 -0.95
N HIS A 20 3.27 13.94 -1.02
CA HIS A 20 4.18 14.71 -1.86
C HIS A 20 3.91 14.51 -3.36
N LEU A 21 3.66 13.27 -3.80
CA LEU A 21 3.32 12.95 -5.18
C LEU A 21 2.01 13.60 -5.61
N GLU A 22 0.98 13.54 -4.76
CA GLU A 22 -0.29 14.18 -5.07
C GLU A 22 -0.20 15.72 -5.04
N ALA A 23 0.58 16.28 -4.11
CA ALA A 23 0.86 17.71 -4.10
C ALA A 23 1.59 18.15 -5.38
N GLN A 24 2.58 17.39 -5.86
CA GLN A 24 3.26 17.67 -7.14
C GLN A 24 2.29 17.59 -8.33
N ARG A 25 1.43 16.57 -8.36
CA ARG A 25 0.39 16.43 -9.39
C ARG A 25 -0.54 17.65 -9.41
N LEU A 26 -1.06 18.06 -8.26
CA LEU A 26 -1.96 19.21 -8.14
C LEU A 26 -1.27 20.53 -8.51
N GLN A 27 0.00 20.70 -8.12
CA GLN A 27 0.82 21.85 -8.53
C GLN A 27 1.00 21.91 -10.05
N ARG A 28 1.26 20.79 -10.72
CA ARG A 28 1.31 20.72 -12.20
C ARG A 28 -0.03 21.06 -12.84
N CYS A 29 -1.14 20.79 -12.16
CA CYS A 29 -2.47 21.19 -12.58
C CYS A 29 -2.88 22.60 -12.15
N GLY A 30 -1.99 23.38 -11.51
CA GLY A 30 -2.28 24.73 -11.02
C GLY A 30 -3.31 24.80 -9.89
N LYS A 31 -3.54 23.69 -9.17
CA LYS A 31 -4.54 23.58 -8.11
C LYS A 31 -3.88 23.57 -6.72
N PRO A 32 -4.55 24.11 -5.68
CA PRO A 32 -4.06 23.99 -4.32
C PRO A 32 -4.10 22.54 -3.84
N VAL A 33 -3.25 22.19 -2.86
CA VAL A 33 -3.18 20.83 -2.30
C VAL A 33 -4.50 20.43 -1.60
N TRP A 34 -5.22 21.41 -1.06
CA TRP A 34 -6.55 21.25 -0.44
C TRP A 34 -7.69 21.42 -1.44
N HIS A 35 -7.56 20.82 -2.63
CA HIS A 35 -8.61 20.82 -3.64
C HIS A 35 -9.40 19.50 -3.58
N TRP A 36 -10.68 19.52 -3.98
CA TRP A 36 -11.52 18.31 -4.00
C TRP A 36 -10.97 17.19 -4.89
N SER A 37 -10.02 17.50 -5.78
CA SER A 37 -9.44 16.53 -6.72
C SER A 37 -8.23 15.82 -6.15
N ASN A 38 -7.87 16.15 -4.90
CA ASN A 38 -6.83 15.45 -4.17
C ASN A 38 -7.32 14.03 -3.88
N GLU A 39 -6.68 13.05 -4.51
CA GLU A 39 -7.07 11.64 -4.40
C GLU A 39 -6.93 11.11 -2.96
N ASN A 40 -5.95 11.60 -2.18
CA ASN A 40 -5.80 11.21 -0.78
C ASN A 40 -6.99 11.71 0.05
N LEU A 41 -7.43 12.95 -0.16
CA LEU A 41 -8.59 13.51 0.54
C LEU A 41 -9.87 12.78 0.15
N GLN A 42 -10.05 12.46 -1.13
CA GLN A 42 -11.19 11.67 -1.59
C GLN A 42 -11.20 10.27 -0.96
N ALA A 43 -10.06 9.57 -0.94
CA ALA A 43 -9.94 8.26 -0.33
C ALA A 43 -10.28 8.29 1.16
N TRP A 44 -9.76 9.26 1.92
CA TRP A 44 -10.09 9.40 3.34
C TRP A 44 -11.56 9.76 3.56
N ALA A 45 -12.12 10.65 2.74
CA ALA A 45 -13.53 11.00 2.80
C ALA A 45 -14.42 9.77 2.55
N MET A 46 -14.11 8.94 1.56
CA MET A 46 -14.83 7.69 1.31
C MET A 46 -14.78 6.75 2.50
N THR A 47 -13.62 6.58 3.15
CA THR A 47 -13.49 5.76 4.36
C THR A 47 -14.34 6.31 5.51
N VAL A 48 -14.30 7.62 5.74
CA VAL A 48 -15.11 8.28 6.79
C VAL A 48 -16.60 8.11 6.51
N VAL A 49 -17.04 8.29 5.26
CA VAL A 49 -18.44 8.09 4.86
C VAL A 49 -18.86 6.64 5.07
N LEU A 50 -18.04 5.68 4.66
CA LEU A 50 -18.33 4.25 4.84
C LEU A 50 -18.42 3.88 6.33
N PHE A 51 -17.44 4.28 7.13
CA PHE A 51 -17.40 3.98 8.56
C PHE A 51 -18.54 4.69 9.28
N GLY A 52 -18.84 5.94 8.93
CA GLY A 52 -19.96 6.71 9.44
C GLY A 52 -21.30 6.05 9.12
N ALA A 53 -21.52 5.62 7.88
CA ALA A 53 -22.73 4.92 7.47
C ALA A 53 -22.92 3.58 8.22
N LEU A 54 -21.86 2.78 8.35
CA LEU A 54 -21.91 1.53 9.12
C LEU A 54 -22.16 1.78 10.61
N THR A 55 -21.57 2.84 11.17
CA THR A 55 -21.76 3.23 12.57
C THR A 55 -23.18 3.74 12.83
N LEU A 56 -23.76 4.51 11.91
CA LEU A 56 -25.15 4.96 12.01
C LEU A 56 -26.14 3.79 11.88
N TRP A 57 -25.80 2.79 11.06
CA TRP A 57 -26.67 1.63 10.82
C TRP A 57 -26.60 0.56 11.93
N LEU A 58 -25.40 0.20 12.37
CA LEU A 58 -25.15 -0.90 13.32
C LEU A 58 -24.84 -0.42 14.73
N GLY A 59 -24.74 0.90 14.92
CA GLY A 59 -24.41 1.54 16.19
C GLY A 59 -22.90 1.71 16.42
N PRO A 60 -22.52 2.49 17.45
CA PRO A 60 -21.11 2.78 17.78
C PRO A 60 -20.31 1.55 18.21
N VAL A 61 -20.97 0.45 18.55
CA VAL A 61 -20.34 -0.81 18.97
C VAL A 61 -19.48 -1.41 17.86
N ILE A 62 -19.73 -1.08 16.58
CA ILE A 62 -18.94 -1.61 15.46
C ILE A 62 -17.59 -0.89 15.27
N LEU A 63 -17.42 0.33 15.82
CA LEU A 63 -16.20 1.13 15.62
C LEU A 63 -14.90 0.39 16.01
N PRO A 64 -14.81 -0.29 17.17
CA PRO A 64 -13.62 -1.07 17.51
C PRO A 64 -13.34 -2.18 16.50
N PHE A 65 -14.38 -2.85 15.98
CA PHE A 65 -14.22 -3.91 14.98
C PHE A 65 -13.70 -3.38 13.65
N LEU A 66 -14.21 -2.23 13.20
CA LEU A 66 -13.74 -1.57 11.98
C LEU A 66 -12.27 -1.13 12.12
N LEU A 67 -11.88 -0.60 13.28
CA LEU A 67 -10.49 -0.23 13.55
C LEU A 67 -9.56 -1.45 13.55
N VAL A 68 -9.94 -2.53 14.24
CA VAL A 68 -9.14 -3.76 14.26
C VAL A 68 -9.01 -4.34 12.86
N GLN A 69 -10.10 -4.40 12.10
CA GLN A 69 -10.10 -4.86 10.71
C GLN A 69 -9.18 -4.00 9.83
N ALA A 70 -9.22 -2.68 9.97
CA ALA A 70 -8.35 -1.78 9.21
C ALA A 70 -6.86 -2.00 9.54
N VAL A 71 -6.52 -2.18 10.82
CA VAL A 71 -5.14 -2.47 11.25
C VAL A 71 -4.66 -3.80 10.69
N ILE A 72 -5.49 -4.84 10.74
CA ILE A 72 -5.14 -6.16 10.17
C ILE A 72 -4.95 -6.05 8.65
N GLY A 73 -5.89 -5.42 7.95
CA GLY A 73 -5.83 -5.26 6.50
C GLY A 73 -4.58 -4.49 6.04
N PHE A 74 -4.29 -3.36 6.70
CA PHE A 74 -3.08 -2.60 6.43
C PHE A 74 -1.81 -3.40 6.74
N SER A 75 -1.78 -4.12 7.86
CA SER A 75 -0.62 -4.92 8.26
C SER A 75 -0.36 -6.07 7.28
N LEU A 76 -1.41 -6.70 6.73
CA LEU A 76 -1.28 -7.72 5.69
C LEU A 76 -0.67 -7.15 4.41
N LEU A 77 -1.12 -5.98 3.96
CA LEU A 77 -0.51 -5.28 2.82
C LEU A 77 0.97 -4.98 3.06
N GLU A 78 1.32 -4.55 4.27
CA GLU A 78 2.70 -4.27 4.63
C GLU A 78 3.57 -5.52 4.70
N VAL A 79 3.02 -6.65 5.17
CA VAL A 79 3.70 -7.96 5.12
C VAL A 79 3.96 -8.37 3.68
N VAL A 80 2.99 -8.21 2.78
CA VAL A 80 3.18 -8.52 1.36
C VAL A 80 4.26 -7.60 0.76
N ASN A 81 4.21 -6.30 1.01
CA ASN A 81 5.25 -5.36 0.57
C ASN A 81 6.64 -5.73 1.12
N TYR A 82 6.71 -6.13 2.39
CA TYR A 82 7.95 -6.59 3.00
C TYR A 82 8.46 -7.87 2.34
N LEU A 83 7.58 -8.84 2.07
CA LEU A 83 7.93 -10.08 1.38
C LEU A 83 8.37 -9.81 -0.06
N GLU A 84 7.74 -8.88 -0.77
CA GLU A 84 8.17 -8.48 -2.11
C GLU A 84 9.55 -7.84 -2.10
N HIS A 85 9.82 -6.95 -1.14
CA HIS A 85 11.08 -6.23 -1.09
C HIS A 85 12.24 -7.08 -0.54
N TYR A 86 11.98 -7.95 0.43
CA TYR A 86 13.00 -8.72 1.15
C TYR A 86 13.01 -10.22 0.81
N GLY A 87 11.94 -10.76 0.21
CA GLY A 87 11.88 -12.14 -0.27
C GLY A 87 12.52 -12.35 -1.65
N LEU A 88 12.68 -11.27 -2.43
CA LEU A 88 13.26 -11.30 -3.79
C LEU A 88 14.67 -10.69 -3.84
N VAL A 89 15.42 -10.78 -2.75
CA VAL A 89 16.78 -10.23 -2.67
C VAL A 89 17.72 -11.06 -3.53
N ARG A 90 18.28 -10.43 -4.56
CA ARG A 90 19.29 -11.05 -5.43
C ARG A 90 20.53 -11.40 -4.60
N GLN A 91 20.99 -12.64 -4.72
CA GLN A 91 22.22 -13.04 -4.07
C GLN A 91 23.42 -12.36 -4.76
N LYS A 92 24.45 -12.07 -3.98
CA LYS A 92 25.74 -11.63 -4.51
C LYS A 92 26.55 -12.88 -4.80
N ASP A 93 27.05 -12.97 -6.01
CA ASP A 93 27.98 -14.02 -6.41
C ASP A 93 29.31 -13.88 -5.63
N ALA A 94 30.12 -14.92 -5.57
CA ALA A 94 31.40 -14.94 -4.84
C ALA A 94 32.39 -13.85 -5.32
N SER A 95 32.17 -13.30 -6.51
CA SER A 95 32.87 -12.17 -7.11
C SER A 95 32.35 -10.79 -6.70
N GLY A 96 31.33 -10.72 -5.83
CA GLY A 96 30.70 -9.48 -5.36
C GLY A 96 29.67 -8.87 -6.32
N ARG A 97 29.45 -9.49 -7.49
CA ARG A 97 28.47 -9.01 -8.49
C ARG A 97 27.07 -9.53 -8.14
N TYR A 98 26.06 -8.67 -8.22
CA TYR A 98 24.66 -9.09 -8.07
C TYR A 98 24.25 -10.01 -9.22
N GLU A 99 23.46 -11.04 -8.92
CA GLU A 99 22.89 -11.92 -9.94
C GLU A 99 22.06 -11.16 -10.98
N ARG A 100 22.01 -11.71 -12.20
CA ARG A 100 21.21 -11.17 -13.30
C ARG A 100 19.72 -11.25 -12.93
N CYS A 101 18.94 -10.23 -13.29
CA CYS A 101 17.50 -10.22 -13.01
C CYS A 101 16.82 -11.36 -13.76
N GLN A 102 16.20 -12.30 -13.03
CA GLN A 102 15.47 -13.45 -13.59
C GLN A 102 13.97 -13.33 -13.26
N PRO A 103 13.07 -14.02 -13.98
CA PRO A 103 11.63 -14.00 -13.69
C PRO A 103 11.26 -14.43 -12.27
N ALA A 104 12.09 -15.28 -11.62
CA ALA A 104 11.93 -15.66 -10.22
C ALA A 104 12.23 -14.51 -9.22
N HIS A 105 12.85 -13.42 -9.68
CA HIS A 105 13.09 -12.19 -8.90
C HIS A 105 11.96 -11.17 -9.04
N SER A 106 10.87 -11.54 -9.71
CA SER A 106 9.64 -10.77 -9.78
C SER A 106 8.50 -11.69 -9.38
N TRP A 107 7.68 -11.28 -8.40
CA TRP A 107 6.41 -11.96 -8.10
C TRP A 107 5.35 -11.67 -9.18
N ASN A 108 5.78 -11.54 -10.44
CA ASN A 108 4.89 -11.46 -11.59
C ASN A 108 5.15 -12.69 -12.44
N SER A 109 4.21 -13.63 -12.34
CA SER A 109 4.12 -14.76 -13.25
C SER A 109 3.42 -14.27 -14.51
N ASN A 110 4.16 -14.03 -15.59
CA ASN A 110 3.60 -13.75 -16.92
C ASN A 110 2.92 -15.00 -17.53
N HIS A 111 2.07 -15.68 -16.77
CA HIS A 111 1.24 -16.78 -17.24
C HIS A 111 -0.19 -16.28 -17.37
N ILE A 112 -0.62 -16.13 -18.62
CA ILE A 112 -1.94 -15.60 -19.04
C ILE A 112 -3.09 -16.28 -18.28
N VAL A 113 -2.98 -17.59 -18.04
CA VAL A 113 -4.02 -18.38 -17.35
C VAL A 113 -4.18 -17.96 -15.88
N THR A 114 -3.09 -17.66 -15.19
CA THR A 114 -3.12 -17.27 -13.77
C THR A 114 -3.65 -15.84 -13.61
N ASN A 115 -3.30 -14.93 -14.53
CA ASN A 115 -3.80 -13.54 -14.52
C ASN A 115 -5.32 -13.43 -14.73
N VAL A 116 -5.89 -14.32 -15.57
CA VAL A 116 -7.34 -14.35 -15.83
C VAL A 116 -8.12 -14.89 -14.62
N VAL A 117 -7.55 -15.82 -13.87
CA VAL A 117 -8.24 -16.47 -12.74
C VAL A 117 -8.09 -15.69 -11.44
N LEU A 118 -6.97 -15.02 -11.21
CA LEU A 118 -6.66 -14.42 -9.90
C LEU A 118 -6.91 -12.92 -9.75
N TYR A 119 -7.49 -12.24 -10.76
CA TYR A 119 -7.79 -10.80 -10.73
C TYR A 119 -6.50 -9.98 -10.52
N HIS A 120 -6.06 -9.26 -11.56
CA HIS A 120 -4.90 -8.38 -11.51
C HIS A 120 -4.81 -7.58 -10.19
N LEU A 121 -3.75 -7.82 -9.43
CA LEU A 121 -3.17 -6.88 -8.45
C LEU A 121 -1.77 -6.52 -8.92
#